data_AF-A0A8B0SRN2-F1
#
_entry.id   AF-A0A8B0SRN2-F1
#
_cell.length_a   1.000
_cell.length_b   1.000
_cell.length_c   1.000
_cell.angle_alpha   90.00
_cell.angle_beta   90.00
_cell.angle_gamma   90.00
#
_symmetry.space_group_name_H-M   'P 1'
#
loop_
_entity.id
_entity.type
_entity.pdbx_description
1 polymer ?
#
loop_
_entity_poly.entity_id
_entity_poly.type
_entity_poly.pdbx_seq_one_letter_code
_entity_poly.pdbx_strand_id
1 'polypeptide(L)'
;MKPVLSRKVRKKPDFIFPSGAAYHDPDYPAERLRMLGVKTTCKDRWRQVLNEADRIDTVHLFTVQQGVSVAQFREMQSEGIRLVVPVGLHKAFPEEIRGELMSLSAFIDEIKKTLLVTSPHIWRESYAHGMIPA
;
A
#
# COMPACT_ATOMS: atom_id res chain seq x y z
N MET A 1 -4.97 -41.66 -11.34
CA MET A 1 -4.86 -40.21 -11.64
C MET A 1 -5.19 -39.46 -10.36
N LYS A 2 -4.21 -38.85 -9.68
CA LYS A 2 -4.46 -38.10 -8.43
C LYS A 2 -4.91 -36.68 -8.79
N PRO A 3 -5.91 -36.09 -8.11
CA PRO A 3 -6.33 -34.73 -8.40
C PRO A 3 -5.20 -33.76 -8.04
N VAL A 4 -4.81 -32.91 -8.98
CA VAL A 4 -3.95 -31.76 -8.71
C VAL A 4 -4.81 -30.81 -7.89
N LEU A 5 -4.59 -30.79 -6.57
CA LEU A 5 -5.08 -29.71 -5.72
C LEU A 5 -4.46 -28.43 -6.27
N SER A 6 -5.26 -27.60 -6.95
CA SER A 6 -4.88 -26.24 -7.27
C SER A 6 -4.65 -25.55 -5.94
N ARG A 7 -3.40 -25.51 -5.47
CA ARG A 7 -3.02 -24.66 -4.33
C ARG A 7 -3.45 -23.26 -4.73
N LYS A 8 -4.53 -22.77 -4.12
CA LYS A 8 -4.84 -21.35 -4.09
C LYS A 8 -3.64 -20.73 -3.39
N VAL A 9 -2.64 -20.30 -4.16
CA VAL A 9 -1.53 -19.51 -3.65
C VAL A 9 -2.23 -18.30 -3.06
N ARG A 10 -2.32 -18.23 -1.73
CA ARG A 10 -2.77 -17.01 -1.06
C ARG A 10 -1.72 -15.97 -1.41
N LYS A 11 -1.98 -15.23 -2.49
CA LYS A 11 -1.13 -14.15 -2.93
C LYS A 11 -1.21 -13.12 -1.81
N LYS A 12 -0.12 -13.05 -1.07
CA LYS A 12 -0.04 -12.26 0.14
C LYS A 12 0.73 -11.01 -0.27
N PRO A 13 0.13 -9.83 -0.12
CA PRO A 13 0.82 -8.57 -0.41
C PRO A 13 2.14 -8.50 0.36
N ASP A 14 3.20 -7.99 -0.28
CA ASP A 14 4.54 -7.92 0.32
C ASP A 14 4.50 -7.18 1.67
N PHE A 15 3.86 -5.99 1.69
CA PHE A 15 3.61 -5.22 2.90
C PHE A 15 2.20 -4.63 2.92
N ILE A 16 1.54 -4.71 4.09
CA ILE A 16 0.22 -4.15 4.36
C ILE A 16 0.27 -3.31 5.63
N PHE A 17 -0.38 -2.16 5.58
CA PHE A 17 -0.49 -1.20 6.67
C PHE A 17 -1.97 -0.88 6.95
N PRO A 18 -2.36 -0.69 8.22
CA PRO A 18 -1.50 -0.74 9.40
C PRO A 18 -1.09 -2.18 9.79
N SER A 19 -1.90 -3.17 9.43
CA SER A 19 -1.65 -4.57 9.74
C SER A 19 -2.52 -5.48 8.88
N GLY A 20 -2.17 -6.77 8.80
CA GLY A 20 -3.03 -7.77 8.17
C GLY A 20 -4.38 -7.95 8.88
N ALA A 21 -4.45 -7.71 10.19
CA ALA A 21 -5.70 -7.78 10.95
C ALA A 21 -6.67 -6.68 10.49
N ALA A 22 -6.21 -5.43 10.38
CA ALA A 22 -7.00 -4.32 9.86
C ALA A 22 -7.45 -4.57 8.40
N TYR A 23 -6.58 -5.18 7.58
CA TYR A 23 -6.93 -5.55 6.21
C TYR A 23 -8.03 -6.63 6.13
N HIS A 24 -8.11 -7.53 7.10
CA HIS A 24 -9.15 -8.57 7.13
C HIS A 24 -10.41 -8.16 7.89
N ASP A 25 -10.37 -7.04 8.62
CA ASP A 25 -11.51 -6.47 9.34
C ASP A 25 -12.40 -5.65 8.38
N PRO A 26 -13.61 -6.12 8.04
CA PRO A 26 -14.52 -5.41 7.12
C PRO A 26 -14.93 -4.02 7.63
N ASP A 27 -14.94 -3.81 8.95
CA ASP A 27 -15.34 -2.54 9.57
C ASP A 27 -14.18 -1.54 9.61
N TYR A 28 -12.94 -1.99 9.38
CA TYR A 28 -11.80 -1.10 9.23
C TYR A 28 -11.90 -0.31 7.92
N PRO A 29 -11.77 1.03 7.93
CA PRO A 29 -11.96 1.84 6.73
C PRO A 29 -10.92 1.55 5.63
N ALA A 30 -11.38 1.21 4.43
CA ALA A 30 -10.55 0.82 3.30
C ALA A 30 -9.59 1.94 2.86
N GLU A 31 -10.03 3.19 2.95
CA GLU A 31 -9.25 4.39 2.63
C GLU A 31 -8.06 4.61 3.57
N ARG A 32 -7.99 3.89 4.70
CA ARG A 32 -6.87 3.89 5.64
C ARG A 32 -5.92 2.71 5.44
N LEU A 33 -6.29 1.76 4.59
CA LEU A 33 -5.41 0.66 4.23
C LEU A 33 -4.37 1.15 3.21
N ARG A 34 -3.14 0.66 3.35
CA ARG A 34 -2.09 0.87 2.37
C ARG A 34 -1.39 -0.45 2.10
N MET A 35 -1.04 -0.66 0.83
CA MET A 35 -0.22 -1.77 0.39
C MET A 35 1.03 -1.23 -0.29
N LEU A 36 2.17 -1.87 -0.03
CA LEU A 36 3.39 -1.66 -0.79
C LEU A 36 3.83 -3.00 -1.41
N GLY A 37 3.66 -3.15 -2.71
CA GLY A 37 4.28 -4.22 -3.48
C GLY A 37 5.74 -3.86 -3.79
N VAL A 38 6.61 -4.87 -3.87
CA VAL A 38 8.04 -4.68 -4.17
C VAL A 38 8.41 -5.45 -5.43
N LYS A 39 8.94 -4.75 -6.43
CA LYS A 39 9.48 -5.36 -7.65
C LYS A 39 10.77 -4.68 -8.07
N THR A 40 11.85 -5.45 -8.20
CA THR A 40 13.11 -4.96 -8.77
C THR A 40 12.97 -4.52 -10.23
N THR A 41 12.02 -5.12 -10.97
CA THR A 41 11.71 -4.81 -12.37
C THR A 41 10.21 -4.93 -12.60
N CYS A 42 9.60 -3.91 -13.20
CA CYS A 42 8.16 -3.74 -13.33
C CYS A 42 7.57 -4.44 -14.57
N LYS A 43 8.23 -4.41 -15.74
CA LYS A 43 7.82 -5.05 -17.03
C LYS A 43 6.31 -5.40 -17.10
N ASP A 44 5.96 -6.68 -17.17
CA ASP A 44 4.55 -7.12 -17.27
C ASP A 44 4.05 -7.70 -15.93
N ARG A 45 4.93 -7.77 -14.93
CA ARG A 45 4.68 -8.42 -13.64
C ARG A 45 4.07 -7.51 -12.59
N TRP A 46 4.01 -6.20 -12.83
CA TRP A 46 3.38 -5.24 -11.91
C TRP A 46 1.88 -5.53 -11.72
N ARG A 47 1.20 -6.03 -12.75
CA ARG A 47 -0.23 -6.42 -12.71
C ARG A 47 -0.55 -7.49 -11.67
N GLN A 48 0.45 -8.28 -11.27
CA GLN A 48 0.26 -9.31 -10.23
C GLN A 48 -0.07 -8.69 -8.87
N VAL A 49 0.41 -7.48 -8.61
CA VAL A 49 0.27 -6.76 -7.33
C VAL A 49 -1.16 -6.25 -7.12
N LEU A 50 -1.92 -5.98 -8.19
CA LEU A 50 -3.31 -5.53 -8.10
C LEU A 50 -4.24 -6.61 -7.54
N ASN A 51 -4.00 -7.87 -7.92
CA ASN A 51 -4.80 -9.02 -7.47
C ASN A 51 -4.65 -9.34 -5.98
N GLU A 52 -3.78 -8.63 -5.27
CA GLU A 52 -3.47 -8.84 -3.85
C GLU A 52 -4.14 -7.81 -2.94
N ALA A 53 -4.86 -6.85 -3.53
CA ALA A 53 -5.25 -5.60 -2.90
C ALA A 53 -6.75 -5.29 -3.07
N ASP A 54 -7.63 -6.29 -3.00
CA ASP A 54 -9.06 -6.16 -3.31
C ASP A 54 -9.79 -5.02 -2.55
N ARG A 55 -9.29 -4.64 -1.37
CA ARG A 55 -9.85 -3.54 -0.55
C ARG A 55 -9.13 -2.19 -0.72
N ILE A 56 -8.14 -2.08 -1.60
CA ILE A 56 -7.24 -0.93 -1.68
C ILE A 56 -7.22 -0.41 -3.13
N ASP A 57 -7.86 0.74 -3.35
CA ASP A 57 -7.98 1.33 -4.69
C ASP A 57 -6.64 1.81 -5.26
N THR A 58 -5.72 2.27 -4.41
CA THR A 58 -4.39 2.75 -4.82
C THR A 58 -3.29 1.87 -4.24
N VAL A 59 -2.66 1.08 -5.11
CA VAL A 59 -1.60 0.16 -4.75
C VAL A 59 -0.25 0.82 -4.97
N HIS A 60 0.57 0.92 -3.92
CA HIS A 60 1.92 1.45 -4.05
C HIS A 60 2.86 0.36 -4.55
N LEU A 61 3.68 0.66 -5.54
CA LEU A 61 4.66 -0.26 -6.10
C LEU A 61 6.05 0.32 -5.96
N PHE A 62 6.85 -0.25 -5.07
CA PHE A 62 8.25 0.08 -4.93
C PHE A 62 9.11 -0.59 -5.99
N THR A 63 9.99 0.19 -6.63
CA THR A 63 10.96 -0.35 -7.57
C THR A 63 12.31 0.37 -7.53
N VAL A 64 13.34 -0.37 -7.91
CA VAL A 64 14.70 0.13 -8.17
C VAL A 64 15.05 0.09 -9.67
N GLN A 65 14.06 -0.18 -10.54
CA GLN A 65 14.24 -0.14 -11.99
C GLN A 65 14.62 1.28 -12.44
N GLN A 66 15.53 1.37 -13.40
CA GLN A 66 15.92 2.63 -14.04
C GLN A 66 14.93 2.97 -15.16
N GLY A 67 13.87 3.70 -14.82
CA GLY A 67 12.88 4.21 -15.76
C GLY A 67 11.83 3.19 -16.18
N VAL A 68 10.68 3.71 -16.62
CA VAL A 68 9.63 3.01 -17.38
C VAL A 68 9.23 3.93 -18.53
N SER A 69 8.64 3.39 -19.60
CA SER A 69 8.12 4.25 -20.66
C SER A 69 6.93 5.07 -20.14
N VAL A 70 6.68 6.25 -20.74
CA VAL A 70 5.50 7.07 -20.41
C VAL A 70 4.22 6.26 -20.60
N ALA A 71 4.11 5.51 -21.70
CA ALA A 71 2.93 4.67 -21.97
C ALA A 71 2.69 3.63 -20.86
N GLN A 72 3.72 2.90 -20.44
CA GLN A 72 3.63 1.93 -19.35
C GLN A 72 3.28 2.60 -18.02
N PHE A 73 3.85 3.78 -17.74
CA PHE A 73 3.53 4.55 -16.54
C PHE A 73 2.05 4.98 -16.50
N ARG A 74 1.52 5.45 -17.63
CA ARG A 74 0.10 5.83 -17.74
C ARG A 74 -0.82 4.62 -17.58
N GLU A 75 -0.44 3.48 -18.14
CA GLU A 75 -1.16 2.22 -17.94
C GLU A 75 -1.18 1.82 -16.46
N MET A 76 -0.03 1.86 -15.79
CA MET A 76 0.08 1.64 -14.35
C MET A 76 -0.85 2.56 -13.55
N GLN A 77 -0.81 3.87 -13.82
CA GLN A 77 -1.67 4.83 -13.12
C GLN A 77 -3.16 4.57 -13.37
N SER A 78 -3.55 4.25 -14.60
CA SER A 78 -4.95 3.96 -14.94
C SER A 78 -5.52 2.74 -14.20
N GLU A 79 -4.64 1.86 -13.76
CA GLU A 79 -4.96 0.63 -13.01
C GLU A 79 -4.75 0.81 -11.50
N GLY A 80 -4.58 2.05 -11.03
CA GLY A 80 -4.45 2.36 -9.60
C GLY A 80 -3.05 2.13 -9.01
N ILE A 81 -2.01 1.92 -9.84
CA ILE A 81 -0.64 1.81 -9.35
C ILE A 81 -0.04 3.20 -9.13
N ARG A 82 0.55 3.40 -7.94
CA ARG A 82 1.41 4.53 -7.62
C ARG A 82 2.86 4.07 -7.46
N LEU A 83 3.74 4.54 -8.34
CA LEU A 83 5.16 4.17 -8.27
C LEU A 83 5.87 4.87 -7.11
N VAL A 84 6.53 4.07 -6.29
CA VAL A 84 7.44 4.51 -5.23
C VAL A 84 8.87 4.22 -5.68
N VAL A 85 9.68 5.26 -5.87
CA VAL A 85 11.02 5.16 -6.43
C VAL A 85 12.01 5.92 -5.54
N PRO A 86 13.19 5.38 -5.22
CA PRO A 86 14.26 6.13 -4.57
C PRO A 86 14.58 7.42 -5.33
N VAL A 87 14.71 8.54 -4.63
CA VAL A 87 14.92 9.88 -5.23
C VAL A 87 16.12 9.89 -6.20
N GLY A 88 17.20 9.19 -5.86
CA GLY A 88 18.39 9.09 -6.72
C GLY A 88 18.14 8.44 -8.08
N LEU A 89 17.06 7.67 -8.25
CA LEU A 89 16.69 7.01 -9.50
C LEU A 89 15.66 7.78 -10.33
N HIS A 90 15.06 8.86 -9.80
CA HIS A 90 14.03 9.63 -10.52
C HIS A 90 14.54 10.18 -11.86
N LYS A 91 15.82 10.57 -11.93
CA LYS A 91 16.45 11.07 -13.17
C LYS A 91 16.47 10.05 -14.31
N ALA A 92 16.38 8.75 -13.99
CA ALA A 92 16.33 7.69 -14.99
C ALA A 92 14.94 7.53 -15.64
N PHE A 93 13.91 8.20 -15.14
CA PHE A 93 12.56 8.21 -15.71
C PHE A 93 12.41 9.38 -16.70
N PRO A 94 11.51 9.28 -17.69
CA PRO A 94 11.14 10.39 -18.57
C PRO A 94 10.72 11.64 -17.77
N GLU A 95 11.16 12.81 -18.22
CA GLU A 95 10.93 14.08 -17.51
C GLU A 95 9.46 14.36 -17.24
N GLU A 96 8.60 13.98 -18.20
CA GLU A 96 7.16 14.17 -18.21
C GLU A 96 6.45 13.46 -17.05
N ILE A 97 7.07 12.43 -16.46
CA ILE A 97 6.46 11.65 -15.37
C ILE A 97 7.17 11.80 -14.02
N ARG A 98 8.36 12.44 -13.98
CA ARG A 98 9.16 12.56 -12.74
C ARG A 98 8.39 13.24 -11.61
N GLY A 99 7.58 14.25 -11.94
CA GLY A 99 6.76 14.98 -10.97
C GLY A 99 5.65 14.15 -10.32
N GLU A 100 5.34 12.99 -10.87
CA GLU A 100 4.27 12.10 -10.42
C GLU A 100 4.81 10.88 -9.65
N LEU A 101 6.14 10.70 -9.61
CA LEU A 101 6.78 9.65 -8.84
C LEU A 101 6.69 9.97 -7.34
N MET A 102 6.37 8.97 -6.54
CA MET A 102 6.46 9.08 -5.08
C MET A 102 7.87 8.68 -4.63
N SER A 103 8.48 9.44 -3.71
CA SER A 103 9.70 9.00 -3.06
C SER A 103 9.39 8.00 -1.94
N LEU A 104 10.36 7.16 -1.57
CA LEU A 104 10.21 6.26 -0.41
C LEU A 104 9.99 7.06 0.89
N SER A 105 10.63 8.21 1.06
CA SER A 105 10.40 9.09 2.21
C SER A 105 8.98 9.63 2.26
N ALA A 106 8.45 10.11 1.13
CA ALA A 106 7.08 10.58 1.03
C ALA A 106 6.08 9.45 1.34
N PHE A 107 6.35 8.22 0.89
CA PHE A 107 5.54 7.05 1.22
C PHE A 107 5.53 6.80 2.73
N ILE A 108 6.70 6.78 3.38
CA ILE A 108 6.80 6.59 4.83
C ILE A 108 6.03 7.68 5.59
N ASP A 109 6.13 8.94 5.16
CA ASP A 109 5.41 10.05 5.79
C ASP A 109 3.89 9.95 5.59
N GLU A 110 3.42 9.47 4.44
CA GLU A 110 2.00 9.17 4.20
C GLU A 110 1.50 8.07 5.14
N ILE A 111 2.27 6.98 5.31
CA ILE A 111 1.91 5.91 6.27
C ILE A 111 1.82 6.48 7.69
N LYS A 112 2.82 7.23 8.15
CA LYS A 112 2.80 7.84 9.49
C LYS A 112 1.57 8.71 9.72
N LYS A 113 1.23 9.58 8.76
CA LYS A 113 0.03 10.43 8.86
C LYS A 113 -1.24 9.59 8.98
N THR A 114 -1.36 8.53 8.20
CA THR A 114 -2.51 7.62 8.24
C THR A 114 -2.63 6.92 9.60
N LEU A 115 -1.51 6.54 10.22
CA LEU A 115 -1.46 5.89 11.54
C LEU A 115 -1.68 6.84 12.72
N LEU A 116 -1.30 8.11 12.61
CA LEU A 116 -1.47 9.07 13.70
C LEU A 116 -2.93 9.52 13.86
N VAL A 117 -3.70 9.55 12.76
CA VAL A 117 -5.14 9.88 12.79
C VAL A 117 -5.98 8.79 13.47
N THR A 118 -5.45 7.58 13.65
CA THR A 118 -6.14 6.48 14.34
C THR A 118 -6.22 6.59 15.87
N SER A 119 -5.63 7.61 16.50
CA SER A 119 -5.75 7.85 17.96
C SER A 119 -6.49 9.15 18.29
N PRO A 120 -7.84 9.11 18.39
CA PRO A 120 -8.53 10.02 19.32
C PRO A 120 -9.36 9.34 20.42
N HIS A 121 -9.58 8.01 20.40
CA HIS A 121 -10.64 7.40 21.24
C HIS A 121 -10.23 6.28 22.22
N ILE A 122 -8.96 5.90 22.34
CA ILE A 122 -8.57 4.76 23.21
C ILE A 122 -8.38 5.12 24.71
N TRP A 123 -8.61 6.37 25.16
CA TRP A 123 -8.40 6.75 26.57
C TRP A 123 -9.53 7.53 27.26
N ARG A 124 -10.82 7.32 26.92
CA ARG A 124 -11.93 8.04 27.59
C ARG A 124 -12.89 7.24 28.47
N GLU A 125 -12.71 5.92 28.65
CA GLU A 125 -13.65 5.12 29.47
C GLU A 125 -13.12 4.58 30.80
N SER A 126 -11.88 4.89 31.21
CA SER A 126 -11.33 4.37 32.48
C SER A 126 -11.45 5.30 33.69
N TYR A 127 -12.17 6.43 33.60
CA TYR A 127 -12.38 7.35 34.75
C TYR A 127 -13.85 7.62 35.10
N ALA A 128 -14.78 6.83 34.56
CA ALA A 128 -16.21 7.01 34.81
C ALA A 128 -16.82 5.90 35.67
N HIS A 129 -16.08 5.29 36.61
CA HIS A 129 -16.67 4.44 37.66
C HIS A 129 -15.81 4.53 38.93
N GLY A 130 -16.05 5.57 39.72
CA GLY A 130 -15.41 5.81 41.01
C GLY A 130 -16.31 6.66 41.89
N MET A 131 -17.54 6.20 42.07
CA MET A 131 -18.50 6.71 43.03
C MET A 131 -17.88 6.65 44.44
N ILE A 132 -17.64 7.81 45.07
CA ILE A 132 -17.31 7.92 46.50
C ILE A 132 -18.65 8.11 47.23
N PRO A 133 -19.13 7.15 48.05
CA PRO A 133 -20.16 7.47 49.02
C PRO A 133 -19.51 8.13 50.26
N ALA A 134 -20.34 8.91 50.95
CA ALA A 134 -20.05 9.86 52.04
C ALA A 134 -19.08 9.38 53.14
#